data_AF-A0A2D3WQQ4-F1
#
_entry.id   AF-A0A2D3WQQ4-F1
#
_cell.length_a   1.000
_cell.length_b   1.000
_cell.length_c   1.000
_cell.angle_alpha   90.00
_cell.angle_beta   90.00
_cell.angle_gamma   90.00
#
_symmetry.space_group_name_H-M   'P 1'
#
loop_
_entity.id
_entity.type
_entity.pdbx_description
1 polymer ?
#
loop_
_entity_poly.entity_id
_entity_poly.type
_entity_poly.pdbx_seq_one_letter_code
_entity_poly.pdbx_strand_id
1 'polypeptide(L)'
;MQLKRYTIASLILILLVASAVYSIDNGSISFDLLGMHFPNLPVAFWVVVPLVIMYLASLMHMGIYALVGNFKLRRLNKDHEKMVDALRDSLLGVRERNYVYKSDAYKLMGKLIDNALVLPYETLRSVGNEKIDEALQLMRDVKEKKKVEIKKFHLSNTTSIAIENNLNRFERGEIDADTILARPESYGEIVCAKAYESYVKTASVGSVMKFKNFFTKGSLA
;
A
#
# COMPACT_ATOMS: atom_id res chain seq x y z
N MET A 1 10.15 17.82 21.73
CA MET A 1 10.40 18.96 22.66
C MET A 1 10.01 18.67 24.11
N GLN A 2 8.97 17.88 24.36
CA GLN A 2 8.51 17.60 25.74
C GLN A 2 9.48 16.72 26.54
N LEU A 3 10.10 15.70 25.94
CA LEU A 3 11.05 14.81 26.65
C LEU A 3 12.28 15.56 27.17
N LYS A 4 12.86 16.48 26.38
CA LYS A 4 14.01 17.31 26.81
C LYS A 4 13.65 18.17 28.03
N ARG A 5 12.48 18.84 27.98
CA ARG A 5 11.99 19.67 29.10
C ARG A 5 11.69 18.82 30.34
N TYR A 6 11.08 17.65 30.15
CA TYR A 6 10.80 16.69 31.23
C TYR A 6 12.09 16.21 31.92
N THR A 7 13.10 15.82 31.14
CA THR A 7 14.40 15.40 31.67
C THR A 7 15.07 16.52 32.45
N ILE A 8 15.13 17.74 31.90
CA ILE A 8 15.76 18.88 32.59
C ILE A 8 15.02 19.18 33.91
N ALA A 9 13.69 19.25 33.89
CA ALA A 9 12.91 19.52 35.10
C ALA A 9 13.07 18.42 36.15
N SER A 10 13.10 17.15 35.74
CA SER A 10 13.28 16.01 36.64
C SER A 10 14.67 16.01 37.28
N LEU A 11 15.72 16.32 36.52
CA LEU A 11 17.08 16.42 37.06
C LEU A 11 17.22 17.58 38.04
N ILE A 12 16.63 18.74 37.73
CA ILE A 12 16.59 19.88 38.65
C ILE A 12 15.85 19.50 39.94
N LEU A 13 14.71 18.82 39.84
CA LEU A 13 13.96 18.35 41.01
C LEU A 13 14.79 17.38 41.86
N ILE A 14 15.44 16.40 41.25
CA ILE A 14 16.30 15.45 41.95
C ILE A 14 17.42 16.18 42.69
N LEU A 15 18.07 17.15 42.04
CA LEU A 15 19.15 17.94 42.64
C LEU A 15 18.65 18.80 43.80
N LEU A 16 17.51 19.47 43.64
CA LEU A 16 16.90 20.28 44.70
C LEU A 16 16.52 19.43 45.92
N VAL A 17 15.94 18.25 45.70
CA VAL A 17 15.59 17.32 46.79
C VAL A 17 16.87 16.82 47.47
N ALA A 18 17.90 16.45 46.71
CA ALA A 18 19.19 16.01 47.26
C ALA A 18 19.81 17.09 48.16
N SER A 19 19.87 18.33 47.67
CA SER A 19 20.42 19.46 48.41
C SER A 19 19.59 19.80 49.65
N ALA A 20 18.26 19.76 49.56
CA ALA A 20 17.38 20.03 50.69
C ALA A 20 17.54 18.98 51.80
N VAL A 21 17.55 17.69 51.46
CA VAL A 21 17.73 16.61 52.43
C VAL A 21 19.11 16.69 53.08
N TYR A 22 20.17 16.90 52.29
CA TYR A 22 21.52 17.05 52.82
C TYR A 22 21.65 18.25 53.78
N SER A 23 20.99 19.37 53.47
CA SER A 23 21.02 20.54 54.36
C SER A 23 20.30 20.32 55.70
N ILE A 24 19.30 19.44 55.75
CA ILE A 24 18.53 19.14 56.96
C ILE A 24 19.22 18.05 57.79
N ASP A 25 19.69 16.99 57.13
CA ASP A 25 20.33 15.85 57.75
C ASP A 25 21.58 15.42 56.99
N ASN A 26 22.74 15.72 57.60
CA ASN A 26 24.07 15.30 57.12
C ASN A 26 24.48 13.92 57.69
N GLY A 27 23.56 13.23 58.37
CA GLY A 27 23.75 11.88 58.86
C GLY A 27 24.11 10.90 57.75
N SER A 28 24.77 9.83 58.15
CA SER A 28 25.13 8.73 57.26
C SER A 28 24.60 7.44 57.85
N ILE A 29 24.03 6.60 56.99
CA ILE A 29 23.41 5.34 57.37
C ILE A 29 24.17 4.23 56.66
N SER A 30 24.68 3.29 57.45
CA SER A 30 25.08 1.96 56.98
C SER A 30 24.04 0.94 57.46
N PHE A 31 23.67 0.01 56.59
CA PHE A 31 22.81 -1.10 56.96
C PHE A 31 23.26 -2.38 56.26
N ASP A 32 22.88 -3.51 56.87
CA ASP A 32 23.20 -4.82 56.34
C ASP A 32 21.97 -5.40 55.66
N LEU A 33 22.09 -5.71 54.38
CA LEU A 33 21.01 -6.31 53.61
C LEU A 33 21.53 -7.54 52.89
N LEU A 34 20.89 -8.69 53.12
CA LEU A 34 21.24 -9.98 52.49
C LEU A 34 22.72 -10.38 52.67
N GLY A 35 23.31 -10.08 53.83
CA GLY A 35 24.72 -10.41 54.13
C GLY A 35 25.74 -9.51 53.44
N MET A 36 25.31 -8.48 52.70
CA MET A 36 26.18 -7.43 52.16
C MET A 36 26.19 -6.22 53.09
N HIS A 37 27.38 -5.80 53.50
CA HIS A 37 27.60 -4.53 54.21
C HIS A 37 27.54 -3.38 53.20
N PHE A 38 26.52 -2.53 53.31
CA PHE A 38 26.43 -1.33 52.48
C PHE A 38 27.36 -0.24 53.03
N PRO A 39 28.07 0.49 52.15
CA PRO A 39 28.96 1.57 52.57
C PRO A 39 28.18 2.67 53.27
N ASN A 40 28.86 3.39 54.19
CA ASN A 40 28.24 4.47 54.94
C ASN A 40 27.93 5.66 54.02
N LEU A 41 26.67 5.75 53.59
CA LEU A 41 26.20 6.74 52.61
C LEU A 41 25.28 7.78 53.29
N PRO A 42 25.30 9.05 52.84
CA PRO A 42 24.43 10.09 53.39
C PRO A 42 22.95 9.74 53.24
N VAL A 43 22.11 10.19 54.17
CA VAL A 43 20.64 10.01 54.09
C VAL A 43 20.07 10.54 52.77
N ALA A 44 20.62 11.67 52.28
CA ALA A 44 20.26 12.26 50.98
C ALA A 44 20.41 11.29 49.80
N PHE A 45 21.41 10.41 49.81
CA PHE A 45 21.59 9.40 48.76
C PHE A 45 20.41 8.42 48.72
N TRP A 46 20.02 7.91 49.89
CA TRP A 46 18.93 6.94 50.00
C TRP A 46 17.57 7.53 49.62
N VAL A 47 17.36 8.84 49.81
CA VAL A 47 16.15 9.53 49.35
C VAL A 47 16.14 9.77 47.83
N VAL A 48 17.31 10.03 47.24
CA VAL A 48 17.45 10.26 45.79
C VAL A 48 17.29 8.98 44.98
N VAL A 49 17.71 7.82 45.50
CA VAL A 49 17.65 6.55 44.76
C VAL A 49 16.24 6.21 44.25
N PRO A 50 15.17 6.24 45.07
CA PRO A 50 13.79 6.04 44.59
C PRO A 50 13.35 7.06 43.52
N LEU A 51 13.78 8.33 43.64
CA LEU A 51 13.46 9.38 42.66
C LEU A 51 14.10 9.11 41.30
N VAL A 52 15.36 8.65 41.30
CA VAL A 52 16.07 8.25 40.07
C VAL A 52 15.40 7.04 39.43
N ILE A 53 14.99 6.05 40.22
CA ILE A 53 14.27 4.87 39.72
C ILE A 53 12.94 5.29 39.07
N MET A 54 12.18 6.18 39.71
CA MET A 54 10.92 6.71 39.18
C MET A 54 11.13 7.47 37.86
N TYR A 55 12.20 8.26 37.77
CA TYR A 55 12.57 8.95 36.53
C TYR A 55 12.91 7.97 35.39
N LEU A 56 13.67 6.90 35.68
CA LEU A 56 13.97 5.87 34.68
C LEU A 56 12.71 5.12 34.24
N ALA A 57 11.82 4.79 35.18
CA ALA A 57 10.56 4.13 34.89
C ALA A 57 9.65 4.99 33.99
N SER A 58 9.58 6.30 34.23
CA SER A 58 8.79 7.21 33.40
C SER A 58 9.37 7.37 31.99
N LEU A 59 10.70 7.47 31.86
CA LEU A 59 11.37 7.47 30.56
C LEU A 59 11.07 6.21 29.77
N MET A 60 11.14 5.05 30.42
CA MET A 60 10.83 3.76 29.81
C MET A 60 9.37 3.72 29.34
N HIS A 61 8.43 4.15 30.20
CA HIS A 61 7.02 4.23 29.84
C HIS A 61 6.79 5.11 28.61
N MET A 62 7.33 6.33 28.59
CA MET A 62 7.24 7.22 27.42
C MET A 62 7.87 6.60 26.17
N GLY A 63 9.02 5.92 26.32
CA GLY A 63 9.70 5.22 25.24
C GLY A 63 8.85 4.11 24.62
N ILE A 64 8.19 3.29 25.44
CA ILE A 64 7.29 2.22 24.98
C ILE A 64 6.12 2.81 24.18
N TYR A 65 5.48 3.87 24.68
CA TYR A 65 4.38 4.52 23.96
C TYR A 65 4.81 5.11 22.62
N ALA A 66 5.98 5.76 22.57
CA ALA A 66 6.54 6.28 21.33
C ALA A 66 6.82 5.16 20.32
N LEU A 67 7.37 4.04 20.79
CA LEU A 67 7.67 2.87 19.97
C LEU A 67 6.39 2.22 19.42
N VAL A 68 5.38 2.00 20.26
CA VAL A 68 4.06 1.49 19.86
C VAL A 68 3.40 2.43 18.84
N GLY A 69 3.46 3.75 19.08
CA GLY A 69 2.94 4.76 18.16
C GLY A 69 3.63 4.69 16.78
N ASN A 70 4.96 4.54 16.76
CA ASN A 70 5.72 4.42 15.52
C ASN A 70 5.37 3.14 14.74
N PHE A 71 5.17 2.00 15.43
CA PHE A 71 4.70 0.77 14.78
C PHE A 71 3.30 0.93 14.18
N LYS A 72 2.39 1.62 14.87
CA LYS A 72 1.06 1.94 14.34
C LYS A 72 1.14 2.81 13.09
N LEU A 73 1.99 3.84 13.10
CA LEU A 73 2.19 4.72 11.95
C LEU A 73 2.78 3.98 10.76
N ARG A 74 3.81 3.15 10.98
CA ARG A 74 4.38 2.28 9.95
C ARG A 74 3.35 1.32 9.34
N ARG A 75 2.45 0.77 10.16
CA ARG A 75 1.36 -0.09 9.69
C ARG A 75 0.38 0.68 8.79
N LEU A 76 0.01 1.89 9.20
CA LEU A 76 -0.86 2.77 8.42
C LEU A 76 -0.23 3.15 7.07
N ASN A 77 1.07 3.48 7.05
CA ASN A 77 1.77 3.79 5.81
C ASN A 77 1.82 2.58 4.86
N LYS A 78 2.03 1.37 5.39
CA LYS A 78 1.98 0.15 4.57
C LYS A 78 0.58 -0.13 4.01
N ASP A 79 -0.47 0.10 4.80
CA ASP A 79 -1.84 -0.04 4.32
C ASP A 79 -2.20 1.05 3.29
N HIS A 80 -1.65 2.27 3.44
CA HIS A 80 -1.80 3.34 2.46
C HIS A 80 -1.20 2.98 1.09
N GLU A 81 0.04 2.49 1.07
CA GLU A 81 0.68 2.01 -0.18
C GLU A 81 -0.15 0.93 -0.87
N LYS A 82 -0.66 -0.05 -0.10
CA LYS A 82 -1.56 -1.08 -0.64
C LYS A 82 -2.85 -0.52 -1.21
N MET A 83 -3.39 0.57 -0.65
CA MET A 83 -4.59 1.21 -1.19
C MET A 83 -4.28 1.89 -2.52
N VAL A 84 -3.12 2.55 -2.63
CA VAL A 84 -2.67 3.14 -3.89
C VAL A 84 -2.53 2.06 -4.97
N ASP A 85 -1.94 0.91 -4.63
CA ASP A 85 -1.82 -0.22 -5.54
C ASP A 85 -3.20 -0.79 -5.93
N ALA A 86 -4.12 -0.97 -4.96
CA ALA A 86 -5.47 -1.45 -5.24
C ALA A 86 -6.28 -0.47 -6.12
N LEU A 87 -6.08 0.84 -5.94
CA LEU A 87 -6.71 1.86 -6.77
C LEU A 87 -6.14 1.85 -8.19
N ARG A 88 -4.81 1.74 -8.33
CA ARG A 88 -4.15 1.58 -9.63
C ARG A 88 -4.71 0.36 -10.37
N ASP A 89 -4.82 -0.77 -9.70
CA ASP A 89 -5.33 -2.00 -10.31
C ASP A 89 -6.84 -1.91 -10.62
N SER A 90 -7.61 -1.16 -9.80
CA SER A 90 -9.00 -0.80 -10.12
C SER A 90 -9.12 -0.01 -11.41
N LEU A 91 -8.31 1.06 -11.54
CA LEU A 91 -8.26 1.91 -12.73
C LEU A 91 -7.88 1.10 -13.96
N LEU A 92 -6.94 0.16 -13.80
CA LEU A 92 -6.50 -0.69 -14.88
C LEU A 92 -7.52 -1.77 -15.26
N GLY A 93 -8.56 -2.00 -14.44
CA GLY A 93 -9.64 -2.93 -14.71
C GLY A 93 -9.38 -4.36 -14.27
N VAL A 94 -8.47 -4.58 -13.32
CA VAL A 94 -8.14 -5.90 -12.77
C VAL A 94 -9.32 -6.36 -11.90
N ARG A 95 -9.98 -7.46 -12.29
CA ARG A 95 -11.22 -7.91 -11.63
C ARG A 95 -11.00 -8.64 -10.31
N GLU A 96 -9.96 -9.45 -10.21
CA GLU A 96 -9.67 -10.22 -8.99
C GLU A 96 -8.63 -9.49 -8.15
N ARG A 97 -9.09 -8.76 -7.15
CA ARG A 97 -8.25 -8.03 -6.19
C ARG A 97 -8.62 -8.49 -4.78
N ASN A 98 -7.60 -8.89 -4.01
CA ASN A 98 -7.75 -9.39 -2.65
C ASN A 98 -6.72 -8.74 -1.73
N TYR A 99 -6.82 -7.42 -1.57
CA TYR A 99 -5.87 -6.70 -0.71
C TYR A 99 -6.27 -6.82 0.75
N VAL A 100 -5.34 -7.32 1.58
CA VAL A 100 -5.56 -7.46 3.02
C VAL A 100 -4.97 -6.27 3.76
N TYR A 101 -5.85 -5.50 4.41
CA TYR A 101 -5.52 -4.32 5.21
C TYR A 101 -5.57 -4.64 6.71
N LYS A 102 -4.59 -4.14 7.46
CA LYS A 102 -4.53 -4.38 8.91
C LYS A 102 -5.33 -3.34 9.70
N SER A 103 -5.43 -2.13 9.19
CA SER A 103 -6.09 -0.99 9.85
C SER A 103 -7.56 -0.90 9.46
N ASP A 104 -8.46 -0.72 10.43
CA ASP A 104 -9.90 -0.83 10.20
C ASP A 104 -10.45 0.22 9.22
N ALA A 105 -9.92 1.45 9.25
CA ALA A 105 -10.27 2.50 8.29
C ALA A 105 -10.00 2.07 6.83
N TYR A 106 -8.88 1.37 6.60
CA TYR A 106 -8.50 0.89 5.28
C TYR A 106 -9.19 -0.41 4.89
N LYS A 107 -9.65 -1.24 5.85
CA LYS A 107 -10.44 -2.43 5.54
C LYS A 107 -11.76 -2.09 4.86
N LEU A 108 -12.47 -1.07 5.32
CA LEU A 108 -13.75 -0.66 4.74
C LEU A 108 -13.54 -0.14 3.32
N MET A 109 -12.63 0.82 3.16
CA MET A 109 -12.35 1.41 1.85
C MET A 109 -11.75 0.38 0.88
N GLY A 110 -10.87 -0.49 1.36
CA GLY A 110 -10.27 -1.56 0.57
C GLY A 110 -11.31 -2.54 0.03
N LYS A 111 -12.26 -2.99 0.87
CA LYS A 111 -13.37 -3.85 0.41
C LYS A 111 -14.21 -3.19 -0.67
N LEU A 112 -14.47 -1.88 -0.54
CA LEU A 112 -15.22 -1.14 -1.56
C LEU A 112 -14.43 -1.06 -2.87
N ILE A 113 -13.15 -0.69 -2.81
CA ILE A 113 -12.29 -0.55 -3.99
C ILE A 113 -12.10 -1.90 -4.68
N ASP A 114 -11.86 -2.98 -3.95
CA ASP A 114 -11.67 -4.33 -4.50
C ASP A 114 -12.88 -4.80 -5.31
N ASN A 115 -14.09 -4.34 -4.95
CA ASN A 115 -15.34 -4.66 -5.65
C ASN A 115 -15.84 -3.55 -6.59
N ALA A 116 -15.09 -2.44 -6.72
CA ALA A 116 -15.47 -1.32 -7.58
C ALA A 116 -14.52 -1.18 -8.77
N LEU A 117 -15.07 -0.74 -9.89
CA LEU A 117 -14.29 -0.27 -11.05
C LEU A 117 -14.25 1.26 -10.99
N VAL A 118 -13.06 1.83 -10.84
CA VAL A 118 -12.89 3.28 -10.85
C VAL A 118 -12.71 3.76 -12.29
N LEU A 119 -13.62 4.63 -12.73
CA LEU A 119 -13.55 5.27 -14.05
C LEU A 119 -13.27 6.76 -13.85
N PRO A 120 -12.08 7.26 -14.24
CA PRO A 120 -11.74 8.66 -14.11
C PRO A 120 -12.50 9.51 -15.14
N TYR A 121 -12.86 10.74 -14.77
CA TYR A 121 -13.34 11.73 -15.73
C TYR A 121 -12.20 12.18 -16.66
N GLU A 122 -12.53 12.55 -17.90
CA GLU A 122 -11.55 12.96 -18.91
C GLU A 122 -10.74 14.21 -18.54
N THR A 123 -11.26 15.04 -17.64
CA THR A 123 -10.58 16.24 -17.15
C THR A 123 -9.43 15.95 -16.18
N LEU A 124 -9.38 14.73 -15.61
CA LEU A 124 -8.38 14.36 -14.63
C LEU A 124 -7.05 14.01 -15.32
N ARG A 125 -6.05 14.90 -15.18
CA ARG A 125 -4.73 14.70 -15.76
C ARG A 125 -3.76 13.97 -14.83
N SER A 126 -3.72 14.37 -13.56
CA SER A 126 -2.82 13.84 -12.54
C SER A 126 -3.43 14.01 -11.15
N VAL A 127 -3.10 13.08 -10.26
CA VAL A 127 -3.49 13.03 -8.84
C VAL A 127 -2.29 13.32 -7.93
N GLY A 128 -1.07 13.42 -8.50
CA GLY A 128 0.17 13.66 -7.77
C GLY A 128 0.78 12.40 -7.15
N ASN A 129 0.30 11.21 -7.54
CA ASN A 129 0.92 9.94 -7.19
C ASN A 129 1.42 9.27 -8.47
N GLU A 130 2.74 9.02 -8.54
CA GLU A 130 3.42 8.49 -9.73
C GLU A 130 2.77 7.21 -10.27
N LYS A 131 2.46 6.23 -9.40
CA LYS A 131 1.84 4.96 -9.81
C LYS A 131 0.46 5.14 -10.43
N ILE A 132 -0.33 6.07 -9.90
CA ILE A 132 -1.70 6.36 -10.40
C ILE A 132 -1.61 7.16 -11.69
N ASP A 133 -0.71 8.14 -11.76
CA ASP A 133 -0.54 9.00 -12.93
C ASP A 133 -0.06 8.21 -14.16
N GLU A 134 0.84 7.25 -13.96
CA GLU A 134 1.23 6.28 -14.99
C GLU A 134 0.05 5.45 -15.50
N ALA A 135 -0.81 4.96 -14.59
CA ALA A 135 -2.00 4.20 -14.96
C ALA A 135 -3.01 5.07 -15.73
N LEU A 136 -3.22 6.33 -15.31
CA LEU A 136 -4.06 7.29 -16.03
C LEU A 136 -3.52 7.60 -17.42
N GLN A 137 -2.19 7.73 -17.56
CA GLN A 137 -1.57 7.94 -18.86
C GLN A 137 -1.75 6.73 -19.78
N LEU A 138 -1.53 5.51 -19.26
CA LEU A 138 -1.80 4.28 -20.00
C LEU A 138 -3.25 4.21 -20.47
N MET A 139 -4.22 4.52 -19.60
CA MET A 139 -5.64 4.56 -19.96
C MET A 139 -5.92 5.54 -21.10
N ARG A 140 -5.34 6.75 -21.05
CA ARG A 140 -5.51 7.75 -22.11
C ARG A 140 -4.87 7.32 -23.41
N ASP A 141 -3.64 6.81 -23.38
CA ASP A 141 -2.95 6.39 -24.60
C ASP A 141 -3.67 5.22 -25.28
N VAL A 142 -4.26 4.30 -24.50
CA VAL A 142 -5.13 3.24 -25.03
C VAL A 142 -6.39 3.85 -25.64
N LYS A 143 -7.07 4.78 -24.96
CA LYS A 143 -8.27 5.45 -25.49
C LYS A 143 -8.01 6.26 -26.76
N GLU A 144 -6.86 6.91 -26.86
CA GLU A 144 -6.40 7.68 -28.03
C GLU A 144 -5.90 6.79 -29.17
N LYS A 145 -6.03 5.46 -29.06
CA LYS A 145 -5.56 4.46 -30.03
C LYS A 145 -4.06 4.54 -30.33
N LYS A 146 -3.24 5.00 -29.37
CA LYS A 146 -1.78 5.01 -29.49
C LYS A 146 -1.22 3.60 -29.28
N LYS A 147 0.01 3.37 -29.75
CA LYS A 147 0.70 2.10 -29.56
C LYS A 147 1.24 2.02 -28.14
N VAL A 148 0.64 1.16 -27.31
CA VAL A 148 1.08 0.99 -25.91
C VAL A 148 1.46 -0.45 -25.62
N GLU A 149 2.61 -0.61 -24.95
CA GLU A 149 3.14 -1.89 -24.49
C GLU A 149 2.60 -2.25 -23.10
N ILE A 150 1.48 -2.98 -23.07
CA ILE A 150 0.84 -3.42 -21.83
C ILE A 150 1.73 -4.36 -21.00
N LYS A 151 2.68 -5.07 -21.64
CA LYS A 151 3.59 -6.01 -20.96
C LYS A 151 4.37 -5.36 -19.82
N LYS A 152 4.66 -4.06 -19.89
CA LYS A 152 5.35 -3.31 -18.82
C LYS A 152 4.55 -3.27 -17.51
N PHE A 153 3.22 -3.34 -17.60
CA PHE A 153 2.32 -3.22 -16.46
C PHE A 153 1.93 -4.57 -15.84
N HIS A 154 2.45 -5.69 -16.35
CA HIS A 154 2.15 -7.05 -15.87
C HIS A 154 0.64 -7.35 -15.82
N LEU A 155 -0.15 -6.73 -16.69
CA LEU A 155 -1.60 -6.90 -16.73
C LEU A 155 -1.97 -8.21 -17.41
N SER A 156 -2.96 -8.90 -16.85
CA SER A 156 -3.57 -10.06 -17.50
C SER A 156 -4.24 -9.65 -18.81
N ASN A 157 -4.20 -10.51 -19.82
CA ASN A 157 -4.88 -10.28 -21.10
C ASN A 157 -6.41 -10.20 -20.98
N THR A 158 -6.97 -10.62 -19.84
CA THR A 158 -8.41 -10.56 -19.52
C THR A 158 -8.86 -9.21 -18.94
N THR A 159 -7.93 -8.31 -18.68
CA THR A 159 -8.20 -6.98 -18.11
C THR A 159 -8.88 -6.08 -19.15
N SER A 160 -9.80 -5.19 -18.74
CA SER A 160 -10.54 -4.32 -19.68
C SER A 160 -9.63 -3.50 -20.59
N ILE A 161 -8.57 -2.91 -20.05
CA ILE A 161 -7.58 -2.15 -20.83
C ILE A 161 -6.79 -3.04 -21.79
N ALA A 162 -6.51 -4.28 -21.39
CA ALA A 162 -5.79 -5.23 -22.24
C ALA A 162 -6.62 -5.61 -23.48
N ILE A 163 -7.92 -5.84 -23.27
CA ILE A 163 -8.91 -6.08 -24.32
C ILE A 163 -8.98 -4.88 -25.26
N GLU A 164 -9.10 -3.66 -24.73
CA GLU A 164 -9.21 -2.44 -25.52
C GLU A 164 -7.95 -2.16 -26.36
N ASN A 165 -6.75 -2.33 -25.79
CA ASN A 165 -5.52 -2.16 -26.56
C ASN A 165 -5.36 -3.25 -27.64
N ASN A 166 -5.77 -4.49 -27.38
CA ASN A 166 -5.74 -5.55 -28.38
C ASN A 166 -6.71 -5.26 -29.54
N LEU A 167 -7.90 -4.70 -29.26
CA LEU A 167 -8.82 -4.19 -30.28
C LEU A 167 -8.19 -3.07 -31.10
N ASN A 168 -7.53 -2.12 -30.44
CA ASN A 168 -6.86 -1.01 -31.14
C ASN A 168 -5.70 -1.51 -32.02
N ARG A 169 -4.94 -2.51 -31.56
CA ARG A 169 -3.89 -3.14 -32.37
C ARG A 169 -4.46 -3.87 -33.59
N PHE A 170 -5.61 -4.53 -33.43
CA PHE A 170 -6.34 -5.15 -34.53
C PHE A 170 -6.83 -4.09 -35.55
N GLU A 171 -7.46 -3.01 -35.08
CA GLU A 171 -7.93 -1.92 -35.95
C GLU A 171 -6.81 -1.17 -36.67
N ARG A 172 -5.59 -1.11 -36.09
CA ARG A 172 -4.39 -0.56 -36.73
C ARG A 172 -3.72 -1.54 -37.71
N GLY A 173 -4.16 -2.78 -37.80
CA GLY A 173 -3.55 -3.80 -38.64
C GLY A 173 -2.19 -4.32 -38.13
N GLU A 174 -1.88 -4.13 -36.84
CA GLU A 174 -0.64 -4.66 -36.23
C GLU A 174 -0.74 -6.15 -35.89
N ILE A 175 -1.95 -6.71 -35.86
CA ILE A 175 -2.22 -8.12 -35.58
C ILE A 175 -3.30 -8.59 -36.55
N ASP A 176 -3.03 -9.68 -37.27
CA ASP A 176 -3.99 -10.29 -38.17
C ASP A 176 -5.05 -11.11 -37.43
N ALA A 177 -6.25 -11.17 -38.01
CA ALA A 177 -7.36 -11.94 -37.48
C ALA A 177 -7.01 -13.43 -37.29
N ASP A 178 -6.22 -14.02 -38.20
CA ASP A 178 -5.75 -15.40 -38.10
C ASP A 178 -4.92 -15.64 -36.82
N THR A 179 -4.10 -14.66 -36.42
CA THR A 179 -3.23 -14.78 -35.24
C THR A 179 -4.02 -14.70 -33.94
N ILE A 180 -5.08 -13.87 -33.93
CA ILE A 180 -5.99 -13.72 -32.79
C ILE A 180 -6.83 -14.99 -32.62
N LEU A 181 -7.41 -15.49 -33.71
CA LEU A 181 -8.24 -16.70 -33.72
C LEU A 181 -7.45 -17.98 -33.44
N ALA A 182 -6.14 -18.00 -33.74
CA ALA A 182 -5.26 -19.11 -33.37
C ALA A 182 -4.94 -19.17 -31.86
N ARG A 183 -5.09 -18.08 -31.11
CA ARG A 183 -4.79 -18.01 -29.67
C ARG A 183 -5.88 -17.29 -28.87
N PRO A 184 -7.13 -17.81 -28.88
CA PRO A 184 -8.28 -17.09 -28.33
C PRO A 184 -8.16 -16.80 -26.82
N GLU A 185 -7.52 -17.69 -26.06
CA GLU A 185 -7.27 -17.52 -24.62
C GLU A 185 -6.38 -16.30 -24.31
N SER A 186 -5.56 -15.86 -25.26
CA SER A 186 -4.63 -14.74 -25.06
C SER A 186 -5.22 -13.37 -25.37
N TYR A 187 -6.40 -13.29 -25.99
CA TYR A 187 -6.97 -12.01 -26.46
C TYR A 187 -8.36 -11.71 -25.87
N GLY A 188 -9.02 -12.70 -25.27
CA GLY A 188 -10.35 -12.56 -24.69
C GLY A 188 -11.46 -12.66 -25.73
N GLU A 189 -12.64 -13.07 -25.28
CA GLU A 189 -13.78 -13.44 -26.15
C GLU A 189 -14.25 -12.29 -27.03
N ILE A 190 -14.26 -11.06 -26.51
CA ILE A 190 -14.75 -9.86 -27.21
C ILE A 190 -13.85 -9.53 -28.42
N VAL A 191 -12.52 -9.65 -28.26
CA VAL A 191 -11.57 -9.40 -29.34
C VAL A 191 -11.67 -10.48 -30.40
N CYS A 192 -11.84 -11.74 -29.98
CA CYS A 192 -12.00 -12.87 -30.88
C CYS A 192 -13.29 -12.76 -31.71
N ALA A 193 -14.39 -12.31 -31.11
CA ALA A 193 -15.65 -12.09 -31.82
C ALA A 193 -15.53 -11.01 -32.90
N LYS A 194 -14.89 -9.88 -32.58
CA LYS A 194 -14.69 -8.78 -33.56
C LYS A 194 -13.68 -9.15 -34.66
N ALA A 195 -12.62 -9.88 -34.30
CA ALA A 195 -11.67 -10.42 -35.27
C ALA A 195 -12.36 -11.44 -36.20
N TYR A 196 -13.25 -12.28 -35.68
CA TYR A 196 -14.03 -13.23 -36.47
C TYR A 196 -14.98 -12.52 -37.45
N GLU A 197 -15.70 -11.48 -37.01
CA GLU A 197 -16.57 -10.70 -37.90
C GLU A 197 -15.81 -10.07 -39.07
N SER A 198 -14.63 -9.51 -38.81
CA SER A 198 -13.77 -8.96 -39.87
C SER A 198 -13.15 -10.04 -40.75
N TYR A 199 -12.89 -11.23 -40.21
CA TYR A 199 -12.35 -12.38 -40.94
C TYR A 199 -13.38 -12.99 -41.90
N VAL A 200 -14.65 -13.09 -41.47
CA VAL A 200 -15.75 -13.58 -42.31
C VAL A 200 -15.96 -12.70 -43.55
N LYS A 201 -15.69 -11.38 -43.43
CA LYS A 201 -15.81 -10.43 -44.54
C LYS A 201 -14.68 -10.51 -45.57
N THR A 202 -13.50 -11.02 -45.20
CA THR A 202 -12.30 -11.02 -46.06
C THR A 202 -11.80 -12.42 -46.45
N ALA A 203 -12.13 -13.47 -45.70
CA ALA A 203 -11.61 -14.82 -45.90
C ALA A 203 -12.53 -15.70 -46.77
N SER A 204 -11.92 -16.70 -47.43
CA SER A 204 -12.66 -17.69 -48.21
C SER A 204 -13.44 -18.68 -47.32
N VAL A 205 -14.58 -19.18 -47.82
CA VAL A 205 -15.54 -20.03 -47.09
C VAL A 205 -14.89 -21.24 -46.41
N GLY A 206 -13.82 -21.79 -46.99
CA GLY A 206 -13.08 -22.94 -46.44
C GLY A 206 -12.26 -22.61 -45.18
N SER A 207 -11.75 -21.39 -45.04
CA SER A 207 -10.99 -20.95 -43.86
C SER A 207 -11.91 -20.54 -42.72
N VAL A 208 -13.08 -19.97 -43.03
CA VAL A 208 -14.13 -19.63 -42.06
C VAL A 208 -14.66 -20.87 -41.34
N MET A 209 -14.77 -22.01 -42.05
CA MET A 209 -15.18 -23.28 -41.44
C MET A 209 -14.20 -23.85 -40.41
N LYS A 210 -12.90 -23.47 -40.44
CA LYS A 210 -11.91 -23.96 -39.47
C LYS A 210 -12.16 -23.42 -38.05
N PHE A 211 -12.79 -22.25 -37.93
CA PHE A 211 -13.07 -21.60 -36.64
C PHE A 211 -14.57 -21.70 -36.27
N LYS A 212 -15.16 -22.88 -36.48
CA LYS A 212 -16.59 -23.18 -36.23
C LYS A 212 -17.08 -22.80 -34.83
N ASN A 213 -16.18 -22.78 -33.84
CA ASN A 213 -16.53 -22.56 -32.43
C ASN A 213 -16.94 -21.11 -32.12
N PHE A 214 -16.68 -20.15 -33.01
CA PHE A 214 -17.04 -18.74 -32.84
C PHE A 214 -18.27 -18.30 -33.65
N PHE A 215 -18.97 -19.24 -34.31
CA PHE A 215 -20.19 -18.94 -35.06
C PHE A 215 -21.26 -18.32 -34.14
N THR A 216 -21.53 -17.04 -34.35
CA THR A 216 -22.66 -16.34 -33.72
C THR A 216 -23.56 -15.77 -34.81
N LYS A 217 -24.88 -15.72 -34.58
CA LYS A 217 -25.84 -15.25 -35.61
C LYS A 217 -25.52 -13.84 -36.14
N GLY A 218 -24.80 -13.01 -35.38
CA GLY A 218 -24.38 -11.66 -35.79
C GLY A 218 -23.15 -11.62 -36.71
N SER A 219 -22.33 -12.67 -36.76
CA SER A 219 -21.11 -12.69 -37.59
C SER A 219 -21.36 -13.13 -39.04
N LEU A 220 -22.61 -13.47 -39.38
CA LEU A 220 -23.04 -14.00 -40.68
C LEU A 220 -24.00 -13.06 -41.42
N ALA A 221 -24.24 -11.86 -40.87
CA ALA A 221 -25.11 -10.83 -41.44
C ALA A 221 -24.28 -9.73 -42.13
#